data_AF-A0A2U1JR75-F1
#
_entry.id   AF-A0A2U1JR75-F1
#
_cell.length_a   1.000
_cell.length_b   1.000
_cell.length_c   1.000
_cell.angle_alpha   90.00
_cell.angle_beta   90.00
_cell.angle_gamma   90.00
#
_symmetry.space_group_name_H-M   'P 1'
#
loop_
_entity.id
_entity.type
_entity.pdbx_description
1 polymer ?
#
loop_
_entity_poly.entity_id
_entity_poly.type
_entity_poly.pdbx_seq_one_letter_code
_entity_poly.pdbx_strand_id
1 'polypeptide(L)'
;MDEYSKELRRIRITLIVIAIILVLFVSNREIVLEDNYDDLIPPSYFHNMVPLENGYFGILSNDASWDENGELNIYYYDSDKNELMLKKQVLIEELINKP
;
A
#
# COMPACT_ATOMS: atom_id res chain seq x y z
N MET A 1 47.45 -2.86 29.08
CA MET A 1 46.13 -3.52 28.92
C MET A 1 44.97 -2.51 28.82
N ASP A 2 45.10 -1.30 29.37
CA ASP A 2 44.00 -0.32 29.41
C ASP A 2 43.76 0.44 28.10
N GLU A 3 44.76 0.48 27.23
CA GLU A 3 44.73 1.23 25.97
C GLU A 3 43.83 0.54 24.94
N TYR A 4 44.00 -0.77 24.76
CA TYR A 4 43.10 -1.60 23.95
C TYR A 4 41.64 -1.52 24.42
N SER A 5 41.39 -1.55 25.72
CA SER A 5 40.03 -1.42 26.28
C SER A 5 39.41 -0.04 26.01
N LYS A 6 40.22 1.03 26.03
CA LYS A 6 39.78 2.39 25.69
C LYS A 6 39.47 2.52 24.20
N GLU A 7 40.27 1.90 23.34
CA GLU A 7 40.04 1.86 21.89
C GLU A 7 38.78 1.07 21.54
N LEU A 8 38.58 -0.12 22.13
CA LEU A 8 37.36 -0.90 21.95
C LEU A 8 36.11 -0.12 22.39
N ARG A 9 36.19 0.61 23.51
CA ARG A 9 35.09 1.46 23.97
C ARG A 9 34.78 2.56 22.95
N ARG A 10 35.81 3.18 22.37
CA ARG A 10 35.65 4.21 21.34
C ARG A 10 35.01 3.63 20.08
N ILE A 11 35.49 2.47 19.60
CA ILE A 11 34.90 1.78 18.45
C ILE A 11 33.42 1.45 18.70
N ARG A 12 33.08 0.91 19.87
CA ARG A 12 31.69 0.59 20.24
C ARG A 12 30.78 1.81 20.17
N ILE A 13 31.23 2.95 20.69
CA ILE A 13 30.46 4.20 20.65
C ILE A 13 30.26 4.66 19.20
N THR A 14 31.32 4.66 18.39
CA THR A 14 31.25 5.06 16.98
C THR A 14 30.25 4.19 16.21
N LEU A 15 30.25 2.87 16.43
CA LEU A 15 29.31 1.95 15.77
C LEU A 15 27.85 2.24 16.15
N ILE A 16 27.57 2.54 17.42
CA ILE A 16 26.23 2.90 17.88
C ILE A 16 25.74 4.18 17.21
N VAL A 17 26.61 5.20 17.13
CA VAL A 17 26.28 6.47 16.47
C VAL A 17 25.99 6.28 14.99
N ILE A 18 26.81 5.49 14.28
CA ILE A 18 26.58 5.16 12.86
C ILE A 18 25.25 4.41 12.69
N ALA A 19 24.93 3.46 13.56
CA ALA A 19 23.66 2.73 13.50
C ALA A 19 22.44 3.66 13.69
N ILE A 20 22.50 4.58 14.66
CA ILE A 20 21.44 5.57 14.88
C ILE A 20 21.27 6.46 13.64
N ILE A 21 22.37 6.97 13.09
CA ILE A 21 22.40 7.75 11.86
C ILE A 21 21.72 6.94 10.73
N LEU A 22 22.16 5.71 10.47
CA LEU A 22 21.58 4.87 9.42
C LEU A 22 20.07 4.66 9.60
N VAL A 23 19.58 4.40 10.82
CA VAL A 23 18.14 4.22 11.07
C VAL A 23 17.35 5.50 10.77
N LEU A 24 17.89 6.66 11.15
CA LEU A 24 17.26 7.96 10.87
C LEU A 24 17.28 8.30 9.37
N PHE A 25 18.36 7.97 8.65
CA PHE A 25 18.48 8.23 7.21
C PHE A 25 17.76 7.20 6.33
N VAL A 26 17.55 5.97 6.82
CA VAL A 26 16.81 4.92 6.10
C VAL A 26 15.30 5.11 6.18
N SER A 27 14.78 5.74 7.25
CA SER A 27 13.34 6.02 7.39
C SER A 27 12.78 7.06 6.41
N ASN A 28 13.63 7.73 5.64
CA ASN A 28 13.23 8.77 4.68
C ASN A 28 13.38 8.33 3.22
N ARG A 29 13.60 7.03 2.97
CA ARG A 29 13.45 6.47 1.64
C ARG A 29 11.99 6.05 1.50
N GLU A 30 11.19 6.98 0.98
CA GLU A 30 9.94 6.61 0.32
C GLU A 30 10.33 5.59 -0.76
N ILE A 31 10.02 4.32 -0.51
CA ILE A 31 10.19 3.27 -1.50
C ILE A 31 9.13 3.59 -2.53
N VAL A 32 9.46 4.43 -3.50
CA VAL A 32 8.74 4.50 -4.76
C VAL A 32 8.98 3.14 -5.38
N LEU A 33 8.04 2.22 -5.13
CA LEU A 33 7.88 1.03 -5.94
C LEU A 33 7.59 1.55 -7.34
N GLU A 34 8.63 1.72 -8.14
CA GLU A 34 8.49 1.78 -9.58
C GLU A 34 8.11 0.36 -10.00
N ASP A 35 6.83 0.05 -9.79
CA ASP A 35 6.24 -1.19 -10.23
C ASP A 35 6.31 -1.19 -11.75
N ASN A 36 7.27 -1.97 -12.24
CA ASN A 36 7.39 -2.34 -13.63
C ASN A 36 6.22 -3.29 -13.94
N TYR A 37 5.04 -2.70 -14.11
CA TYR A 37 3.73 -3.35 -14.21
C TYR A 37 3.48 -4.12 -15.52
N ASP A 38 4.51 -4.44 -16.31
CA ASP A 38 4.26 -4.98 -17.66
C ASP A 38 4.07 -6.50 -17.73
N ASP A 39 4.44 -7.31 -16.71
CA ASP A 39 4.44 -8.78 -16.92
C ASP A 39 3.93 -9.68 -15.76
N LEU A 40 3.36 -9.12 -14.69
CA LEU A 40 3.01 -9.93 -13.50
C LEU A 40 1.63 -9.66 -12.88
N ILE A 41 0.65 -9.16 -13.64
CA ILE A 41 -0.74 -9.12 -13.14
C ILE A 41 -1.47 -10.39 -13.59
N PRO A 42 -1.77 -11.34 -12.69
CA PRO A 42 -2.62 -12.47 -13.06
C PRO A 42 -3.98 -11.96 -13.54
N PRO A 43 -4.50 -12.47 -14.66
CA PRO A 43 -5.75 -11.98 -15.25
C PRO A 43 -6.99 -12.14 -14.34
N SER A 44 -6.85 -12.82 -13.19
CA SER A 44 -7.90 -12.97 -12.19
C SER A 44 -8.08 -11.75 -11.28
N TYR A 45 -7.11 -10.84 -11.15
CA TYR A 45 -7.25 -9.67 -10.25
C TYR A 45 -8.21 -8.60 -10.77
N PHE A 46 -8.50 -8.58 -12.08
CA PHE A 46 -9.42 -7.62 -12.70
C PHE A 46 -10.86 -8.14 -12.81
N HIS A 47 -11.14 -9.40 -12.48
CA HIS A 47 -12.48 -9.97 -12.66
C HIS A 47 -13.57 -9.22 -11.85
N ASN A 48 -13.15 -8.51 -10.80
CA ASN A 48 -14.04 -7.82 -9.87
C ASN A 48 -13.95 -6.30 -9.96
N MET A 49 -13.30 -5.75 -11.00
CA MET A 49 -13.18 -4.30 -11.22
C MET A 49 -14.14 -3.83 -12.32
N VAL A 50 -14.90 -2.77 -12.05
CA VAL A 50 -15.86 -2.16 -12.98
C VAL A 50 -15.50 -0.70 -13.23
N PRO A 51 -15.19 -0.27 -14.46
CA PRO A 51 -14.95 1.14 -14.76
C PRO A 51 -16.26 1.95 -14.68
N LEU A 52 -16.20 3.15 -14.08
CA LEU A 52 -17.36 4.05 -13.87
C LEU A 52 -17.19 5.43 -14.55
N GLU A 53 -16.24 5.51 -15.50
CA GLU A 53 -15.82 6.71 -16.24
C GLU A 53 -15.18 7.81 -15.38
N ASN A 54 -14.54 8.79 -16.03
CA ASN A 54 -13.95 9.98 -15.39
C ASN A 54 -13.00 9.67 -14.21
N GLY A 55 -12.17 8.63 -14.33
CA GLY A 55 -11.23 8.23 -13.27
C GLY A 55 -11.87 7.48 -12.11
N TYR A 56 -13.18 7.19 -12.16
CA TYR A 56 -13.86 6.34 -11.18
C TYR A 56 -13.82 4.88 -11.58
N PHE A 57 -13.69 4.01 -10.59
CA PHE A 57 -13.81 2.57 -10.75
C PHE A 57 -14.31 1.91 -9.47
N GLY A 58 -15.11 0.86 -9.64
CA GLY A 58 -15.59 0.00 -8.56
C GLY A 58 -14.74 -1.25 -8.42
N ILE A 59 -14.51 -1.69 -7.20
CA ILE A 59 -13.94 -3.00 -6.88
C ILE A 59 -14.95 -3.75 -6.01
N LEU A 60 -15.30 -4.96 -6.43
CA LEU A 60 -16.08 -5.90 -5.63
C LEU A 60 -15.13 -6.74 -4.77
N SER A 61 -15.26 -6.67 -3.45
CA SER A 61 -14.33 -7.29 -2.51
C SER A 61 -14.40 -8.82 -2.45
N ASN A 62 -15.35 -9.44 -3.16
CA ASN A 62 -15.53 -10.90 -3.14
C ASN A 62 -15.60 -11.47 -4.56
N ASP A 63 -14.95 -12.62 -4.75
CA ASP A 63 -15.23 -13.46 -5.92
C ASP A 63 -16.71 -13.79 -5.92
N ALA A 64 -17.31 -13.91 -7.10
CA ALA A 64 -18.74 -14.12 -7.33
C ALA A 64 -19.33 -15.44 -6.74
N SER A 65 -18.70 -16.02 -5.74
CA SER A 65 -19.23 -17.08 -4.88
C SER A 65 -20.20 -16.51 -3.85
N TRP A 66 -21.43 -16.17 -4.26
CA TRP A 66 -22.71 -16.20 -3.50
C TRP A 66 -22.75 -15.77 -2.01
N ASP A 67 -21.74 -15.08 -1.51
CA ASP A 67 -21.64 -14.68 -0.12
C ASP A 67 -22.19 -13.26 -0.03
N GLU A 68 -23.29 -13.14 0.69
CA GLU A 68 -24.18 -11.98 0.76
C GLU A 68 -23.49 -10.76 1.41
N ASN A 69 -22.32 -10.99 1.99
CA ASN A 69 -21.49 -10.03 2.71
C ASN A 69 -20.50 -9.28 1.82
N GLY A 70 -20.65 -9.37 0.49
CA GLY A 70 -19.81 -8.63 -0.45
C GLY A 70 -19.91 -7.12 -0.26
N GLU A 71 -18.81 -6.40 -0.51
CA GLU A 71 -18.77 -4.94 -0.49
C GLU A 71 -18.38 -4.39 -1.86
N LEU A 72 -19.09 -3.37 -2.33
CA LEU A 72 -18.72 -2.56 -3.48
C LEU A 72 -18.01 -1.29 -3.00
N ASN A 73 -16.73 -1.18 -3.35
CA ASN A 73 -15.91 -0.01 -3.07
C ASN A 73 -15.71 0.81 -4.35
N ILE A 74 -16.15 2.06 -4.36
CA ILE A 74 -15.96 3.01 -5.46
C ILE A 74 -14.78 3.92 -5.15
N TYR A 75 -13.78 3.88 -6.00
CA TYR A 75 -12.60 4.72 -5.95
C TYR A 75 -12.61 5.77 -7.06
N TYR A 76 -11.83 6.82 -6.86
CA TYR A 76 -11.49 7.83 -7.85
C TYR A 76 -9.98 8.03 -7.85
N TYR A 77 -9.39 8.03 -9.03
CA TYR A 77 -7.98 8.35 -9.23
C TYR A 77 -7.85 9.77 -9.79
N ASP A 78 -7.18 10.64 -9.03
CA ASP A 78 -6.79 11.99 -9.44
C ASP A 78 -5.40 11.94 -10.09
N SER A 79 -5.35 12.03 -11.42
CA SER A 79 -4.09 11.98 -12.18
C SER A 79 -3.21 13.20 -11.93
N ASP A 80 -3.79 14.34 -11.60
CA ASP A 80 -3.02 15.59 -11.43
C ASP A 80 -2.25 15.59 -10.11
N LYS A 81 -2.80 14.90 -9.10
CA LYS A 81 -2.19 14.74 -7.78
C LYS A 81 -1.53 13.38 -7.57
N ASN A 82 -1.75 12.45 -8.48
CA ASN A 82 -1.38 11.05 -8.34
C ASN A 82 -1.96 10.42 -7.05
N GLU A 83 -3.23 10.70 -6.76
CA GLU A 83 -3.91 10.28 -5.53
C GLU A 83 -5.09 9.36 -5.82
N LEU A 84 -5.20 8.27 -5.03
CA LEU A 84 -6.36 7.38 -5.03
C LEU A 84 -7.26 7.70 -3.83
N MET A 85 -8.56 7.89 -4.09
CA MET A 85 -9.53 8.23 -3.05
C MET A 85 -10.68 7.21 -3.03
N LEU A 86 -10.99 6.66 -1.85
CA LEU A 86 -12.26 5.97 -1.63
C LEU A 86 -13.40 7.01 -1.60
N LYS A 87 -14.36 6.87 -2.51
CA LYS A 87 -15.50 7.79 -2.64
C LYS A 87 -16.77 7.22 -2.04
N LYS A 88 -16.94 5.89 -2.10
CA LYS A 88 -18.11 5.21 -1.54
C LYS A 88 -17.79 3.77 -1.20
N GLN A 89 -18.30 3.30 -0.08
CA GLN A 89 -18.35 1.89 0.29
C GLN A 89 -19.83 1.53 0.47
N VAL A 90 -20.26 0.42 -0.12
CA VAL A 90 -21.65 -0.04 -0.04
C VAL A 90 -21.65 -1.55 0.13
N LEU A 91 -22.43 -2.04 1.11
CA LEU A 91 -22.69 -3.46 1.25
C LEU A 91 -23.61 -3.93 0.11
N ILE A 92 -23.32 -5.06 -0.52
CA ILE A 92 -24.14 -5.59 -1.61
C ILE A 92 -25.59 -5.83 -1.16
N GLU A 93 -25.80 -6.27 0.10
CA GLU A 93 -27.13 -6.41 0.71
C GLU A 93 -27.97 -5.12 0.61
N GLU A 94 -27.36 -3.95 0.82
CA GLU A 94 -28.04 -2.66 0.74
C GLU A 94 -28.44 -2.26 -0.69
N LEU A 95 -27.71 -2.77 -1.70
CA LEU A 95 -28.04 -2.53 -3.11
C LEU A 95 -29.20 -3.42 -3.58
N ILE A 96 -29.27 -4.64 -3.07
CA ILE A 96 -30.31 -5.62 -3.43
C ILE A 96 -31.64 -5.26 -2.75
N ASN A 97 -31.61 -4.71 -1.53
CA ASN A 97 -32.79 -4.38 -0.74
C ASN A 97 -33.31 -2.94 -0.90
N LYS A 98 -32.80 -2.19 -1.88
CA LYS A 98 -33.27 -0.83 -2.16
C LYS A 98 -34.58 -0.89 -2.99
N PRO A 99 -35.69 -0.28 -2.54
CA PRO A 99 -36.96 -0.28 -3.26
C PRO A 99 -36.94 0.53 -4.56
#